data_AF-A0A1J8QI98-F1
#
_entry.id   AF-A0A1J8QI98-F1
#
_cell.length_a   1.000
_cell.length_b   1.000
_cell.length_c   1.000
_cell.angle_alpha   90.00
_cell.angle_beta   90.00
_cell.angle_gamma   90.00
#
_symmetry.space_group_name_H-M   'P 1'
#
loop_
_entity.id
_entity.type
_entity.pdbx_description
1 polymer ?
#
loop_
_entity_poly.entity_id
_entity_poly.type
_entity_poly.pdbx_seq_one_letter_code
_entity_poly.pdbx_strand_id
1 'polypeptide(L)'
;MRDEGDSAETSSSSRDNNWLRLTHPEGARYFFNPLERLFTEENVWENDIASEILNVAMEAKQLAAVNGIALSETMELAIEKFEDGKFGYYFVDHDAQILFWPKPVRSRALMSGVRGVTEKGHIRYALEAQYCDNEKEDTILLRILNVVLFNSPKLHRESLRKVWVDETVVKPRWNKFMDQLNSEWNSFTVFSTVMLAADVSFLAVPGIDDATTPIKSATTIVIYMSTLCALGSLVISLVLVGQVNNNRRSSPGKVAKFMTVMSQSMLDTESVALMHSLPFALLIWGMIFFAIGLSILIFSETADVAALIGLAPIWTIVVLLTTWPVLAANNLHISAVAKAIAEAAAKSWKETMKRIVIIRR
;
A
#
# COMPACT_ATOMS: atom_id res chain seq x y z
N MET A 1 48.50 -5.10 56.14
CA MET A 1 47.59 -3.94 55.96
C MET A 1 46.48 -4.42 55.06
N ARG A 2 45.37 -4.82 55.70
CA ARG A 2 44.02 -4.22 55.57
C ARG A 2 43.42 -4.46 54.19
N ASP A 3 42.53 -5.44 54.04
CA ASP A 3 41.11 -5.53 54.46
C ASP A 3 40.15 -4.76 53.55
N GLU A 4 38.98 -5.41 53.40
CA GLU A 4 37.72 -5.00 52.76
C GLU A 4 37.71 -5.18 51.23
N GLY A 5 36.91 -6.05 50.62
CA GLY A 5 35.59 -6.55 50.98
C GLY A 5 34.58 -5.94 50.02
N ASP A 6 34.02 -6.72 49.11
CA ASP A 6 32.65 -6.44 48.70
C ASP A 6 31.92 -7.70 48.22
N SER A 7 30.65 -7.70 48.57
CA SER A 7 29.75 -8.85 48.59
C SER A 7 28.74 -8.72 47.46
N ALA A 8 28.35 -9.87 46.90
CA ALA A 8 27.02 -10.09 46.32
C ALA A 8 26.53 -9.12 45.22
N GLU A 9 26.89 -9.44 43.97
CA GLU A 9 26.00 -9.24 42.82
C GLU A 9 25.91 -10.55 42.05
N THR A 10 24.93 -11.38 42.41
CA THR A 10 24.43 -12.48 41.56
C THR A 10 23.01 -12.10 41.13
N SER A 11 22.91 -11.00 40.38
CA SER A 11 21.67 -10.46 39.82
C SER A 11 21.57 -10.78 38.32
N SER A 12 20.34 -11.11 37.91
CA SER A 12 19.77 -11.00 36.54
C SER A 12 20.38 -11.70 35.32
N SER A 13 21.62 -12.20 35.31
CA SER A 13 22.30 -12.57 34.05
C SER A 13 21.85 -13.87 33.35
N SER A 14 20.93 -14.66 33.92
CA SER A 14 20.56 -15.98 33.35
C SER A 14 19.35 -15.98 32.40
N ARG A 15 18.50 -14.94 32.40
CA ARG A 15 17.28 -14.89 31.58
C ARG A 15 17.46 -14.25 30.20
N ASP A 16 18.43 -13.36 30.04
CA ASP A 16 18.69 -12.66 28.76
C ASP A 16 19.60 -13.44 27.81
N ASN A 17 20.28 -14.49 28.30
CA ASN A 17 21.29 -15.24 27.55
C ASN A 17 20.72 -16.30 26.57
N ASN A 18 19.41 -16.51 26.54
CA ASN A 18 18.79 -17.57 25.73
C ASN A 18 18.18 -17.08 24.42
N TRP A 19 18.38 -15.81 24.08
CA TRP A 19 17.91 -15.22 22.83
C TRP A 19 18.92 -15.45 21.70
N LEU A 20 18.44 -16.06 20.62
CA LEU A 20 19.16 -16.21 19.37
C LEU A 20 18.76 -15.07 18.43
N ARG A 21 19.73 -14.30 17.94
CA ARG A 21 19.50 -13.41 16.81
C ARG A 21 19.59 -14.22 15.53
N LEU A 22 18.47 -14.29 14.84
CA LEU A 22 18.32 -14.98 13.57
C LEU A 22 17.96 -13.98 12.49
N THR A 23 17.95 -14.44 11.26
CA THR A 23 17.65 -13.62 10.09
C THR A 23 16.65 -14.39 9.26
N HIS A 24 15.51 -13.77 8.98
CA HIS A 24 14.53 -14.32 8.07
C HIS A 24 15.17 -14.54 6.69
N PRO A 25 14.68 -15.48 5.88
CA PRO A 25 15.16 -15.68 4.51
C PRO A 25 15.19 -14.40 3.65
N GLU A 26 14.37 -13.39 3.98
CA GLU A 26 14.33 -12.08 3.31
C GLU A 26 15.28 -11.00 3.86
N GLY A 27 16.04 -11.31 4.92
CA GLY A 27 17.05 -10.42 5.49
C GLY A 27 16.62 -9.60 6.71
N ALA A 28 15.34 -9.65 7.11
CA ALA A 28 14.87 -9.06 8.36
C ALA A 28 15.45 -9.81 9.57
N ARG A 29 15.82 -9.09 10.63
CA ARG A 29 16.37 -9.72 11.85
C ARG A 29 15.24 -9.99 12.81
N TYR A 30 15.30 -11.15 13.46
CA TYR A 30 14.38 -11.51 14.53
C TYR A 30 15.14 -12.17 15.68
N PHE A 31 14.48 -12.24 16.82
CA PHE A 31 15.01 -12.78 18.06
C PHE A 31 14.13 -13.94 18.50
N PHE A 32 14.77 -15.08 18.71
CA PHE A 32 14.10 -16.32 19.08
C PHE A 32 14.65 -16.87 20.39
N ASN A 33 13.78 -17.17 21.34
CA ASN A 33 14.14 -17.85 22.58
C ASN A 33 13.69 -19.32 22.50
N PRO A 34 14.61 -20.28 22.32
CA PRO A 34 14.27 -21.69 22.15
C PRO A 34 13.65 -22.34 23.40
N LEU A 35 14.01 -21.86 24.60
CA LEU A 35 13.50 -22.44 25.85
C LEU A 35 12.04 -22.09 26.06
N GLU A 36 11.69 -20.84 25.77
CA GLU A 36 10.33 -20.35 25.92
C GLU A 36 9.49 -20.45 24.64
N ARG A 37 10.10 -20.90 23.52
CA ARG A 37 9.53 -20.89 22.16
C ARG A 37 8.90 -19.55 21.81
N LEU A 38 9.67 -18.48 22.07
CA LEU A 38 9.25 -17.10 21.91
C LEU A 38 9.92 -16.48 20.70
N PHE A 39 9.12 -15.83 19.87
CA PHE A 39 9.55 -15.11 18.68
C PHE A 39 9.20 -13.63 18.83
N THR A 40 10.12 -12.74 18.45
CA THR A 40 9.88 -11.29 18.37
C THR A 40 10.81 -10.62 17.37
N GLU A 41 10.34 -9.55 16.74
CA GLU A 41 11.16 -8.67 15.89
C GLU A 41 11.86 -7.57 16.68
N GLU A 42 11.44 -7.35 17.93
CA GLU A 42 12.00 -6.32 18.79
C GLU A 42 13.44 -6.66 19.21
N ASN A 43 14.30 -5.65 19.26
CA ASN A 43 15.67 -5.82 19.70
C ASN A 43 15.73 -6.10 21.22
N VAL A 44 15.75 -7.38 21.58
CA VAL A 44 15.74 -7.85 22.98
C VAL A 44 16.96 -7.44 23.80
N TRP A 45 18.05 -7.01 23.16
CA TRP A 45 19.26 -6.51 23.84
C TRP A 45 19.25 -5.00 24.06
N GLU A 46 18.19 -4.32 23.65
CA GLU A 46 18.04 -2.88 23.81
C GLU A 46 17.02 -2.59 24.92
N ASN A 47 17.43 -1.85 25.94
CA ASN A 47 16.64 -1.61 27.16
C ASN A 47 16.23 -2.92 27.88
N ASP A 48 15.30 -2.83 28.84
CA ASP A 48 14.73 -3.99 29.55
C ASP A 48 13.66 -4.75 28.73
N ILE A 49 13.70 -4.66 27.39
CA ILE A 49 12.69 -5.22 26.48
C ILE A 49 12.57 -6.74 26.62
N ALA A 50 13.70 -7.47 26.77
CA ALA A 50 13.67 -8.92 26.99
C ALA A 50 12.81 -9.31 28.20
N SER A 51 12.91 -8.55 29.30
CA SER A 51 12.14 -8.78 30.52
C SER A 51 10.66 -8.43 30.34
N GLU A 52 10.36 -7.34 29.64
CA GLU A 52 8.97 -6.98 29.29
C GLU A 52 8.30 -8.06 28.44
N ILE A 53 9.00 -8.55 27.41
CA ILE A 53 8.51 -9.60 26.51
C ILE A 53 8.29 -10.91 27.27
N LEU A 54 9.21 -11.31 28.16
CA LEU A 54 9.04 -12.51 28.99
C LEU A 54 7.83 -12.40 29.93
N ASN A 55 7.56 -11.21 30.48
CA ASN A 55 6.37 -10.99 31.31
C ASN A 55 5.07 -11.10 30.49
N VAL A 56 5.01 -10.45 29.33
CA VAL A 56 3.86 -10.55 28.41
C VAL A 56 3.65 -12.00 27.96
N ALA A 57 4.73 -12.72 27.70
CA ALA A 57 4.67 -14.13 27.32
C ALA A 57 4.08 -15.01 28.43
N MET A 58 4.49 -14.77 29.68
CA MET A 58 3.97 -15.47 30.84
C MET A 58 2.47 -15.24 31.00
N GLU A 59 2.01 -13.98 30.89
CA GLU A 59 0.59 -13.64 30.94
C GLU A 59 -0.21 -14.31 29.80
N ALA A 60 0.34 -14.33 28.58
CA ALA A 60 -0.31 -14.95 27.43
C ALA A 60 -0.45 -16.48 27.59
N LYS A 61 0.61 -17.16 28.05
CA LYS A 61 0.59 -18.61 28.33
C LYS A 61 -0.37 -18.95 29.48
N GLN A 62 -0.38 -18.14 30.54
CA GLN A 62 -1.31 -18.32 31.66
C GLN A 62 -2.76 -18.14 31.21
N LEU A 63 -3.03 -17.16 30.36
CA LEU A 63 -4.37 -16.94 29.81
C LEU A 63 -4.82 -18.11 28.92
N ALA A 64 -3.93 -18.68 28.12
CA ALA A 64 -4.23 -19.88 27.33
C ALA A 64 -4.62 -21.06 28.24
N ALA A 65 -3.88 -21.28 29.34
CA ALA A 65 -4.20 -22.33 30.30
C ALA A 65 -5.56 -22.11 30.99
N VAL A 66 -5.85 -20.88 31.42
CA VAL A 66 -7.14 -20.51 32.03
C VAL A 66 -8.32 -20.75 31.07
N ASN A 67 -8.10 -20.53 29.77
CA ASN A 67 -9.11 -20.75 28.74
C ASN A 67 -9.16 -22.20 28.21
N GLY A 68 -8.44 -23.13 28.85
CA GLY A 68 -8.48 -24.56 28.52
C GLY A 68 -7.78 -24.93 27.22
N ILE A 69 -6.86 -24.09 26.73
CA ILE A 69 -6.07 -24.37 25.53
C ILE A 69 -4.86 -25.21 25.93
N ALA A 70 -4.78 -26.44 25.40
CA ALA A 70 -3.60 -27.29 25.58
C ALA A 70 -2.48 -26.78 24.67
N LEU A 71 -1.45 -26.17 25.27
CA LEU A 71 -0.27 -25.72 24.54
C LEU A 71 0.60 -26.94 24.19
N SER A 72 0.81 -27.18 22.90
CA SER A 72 1.69 -28.23 22.38
C SER A 72 3.15 -27.78 22.44
N GLU A 73 4.07 -28.75 22.51
CA GLU A 73 5.51 -28.50 22.43
C GLU A 73 5.94 -27.91 21.08
N THR A 74 5.11 -28.02 20.04
CA THR A 74 5.32 -27.48 18.69
C THR A 74 4.79 -26.06 18.50
N MET A 75 4.03 -25.54 19.47
CA MET A 75 3.49 -24.18 19.38
C MET A 75 4.54 -23.13 19.72
N GLU A 76 4.47 -22.01 19.01
CA GLU A 76 5.33 -20.84 19.24
C GLU A 76 4.50 -19.64 19.62
N LEU A 77 5.08 -18.73 20.40
CA LEU A 77 4.44 -17.49 20.81
C LEU A 77 5.18 -16.32 20.17
N ALA A 78 4.49 -15.59 19.30
CA ALA A 78 5.00 -14.35 18.72
C ALA A 78 4.54 -13.16 19.55
N ILE A 79 5.45 -12.21 19.81
CA ILE A 79 5.19 -10.96 20.51
C ILE A 79 5.68 -9.79 19.68
N GLU A 80 4.79 -8.82 19.47
CA GLU A 80 5.03 -7.62 18.65
C GLU A 80 4.76 -6.36 19.48
N LYS A 81 5.55 -5.31 19.28
CA LYS A 81 5.33 -4.01 19.93
C LYS A 81 4.67 -3.05 18.94
N PHE A 82 3.54 -2.47 19.33
CA PHE A 82 2.83 -1.48 18.52
C PHE A 82 3.42 -0.08 18.70
N GLU A 83 3.14 0.81 17.74
CA GLU A 83 3.57 2.22 17.78
C GLU A 83 3.07 2.98 19.04
N ASP A 84 1.98 2.53 19.65
CA ASP A 84 1.44 3.09 20.90
C ASP A 84 2.15 2.58 22.17
N GLY A 85 3.20 1.77 22.00
CA GLY A 85 4.03 1.21 23.05
C GLY A 85 3.49 -0.05 23.71
N LYS A 86 2.31 -0.56 23.29
CA LYS A 86 1.74 -1.79 23.84
C LYS A 86 2.27 -3.03 23.12
N PHE A 87 2.26 -4.16 23.81
CA PHE A 87 2.58 -5.46 23.22
C PHE A 87 1.32 -6.20 22.74
N GLY A 88 1.38 -6.66 21.50
CA GLY A 88 0.52 -7.69 20.94
C GLY A 88 1.17 -9.06 21.06
N TYR A 89 0.36 -10.11 21.05
CA TYR A 89 0.84 -11.48 21.04
C TYR A 89 -0.11 -12.39 20.26
N TYR A 90 0.40 -13.46 19.65
CA TYR A 90 -0.39 -14.54 19.06
C TYR A 90 0.36 -15.86 19.14
N PHE A 91 -0.38 -16.96 19.23
CA PHE A 91 0.17 -18.30 19.19
C PHE A 91 0.17 -18.82 17.76
N VAL A 92 1.23 -19.53 17.41
CA VAL A 92 1.43 -20.18 16.13
C VAL A 92 1.41 -21.68 16.39
N ASP A 93 0.46 -22.39 15.79
CA ASP A 93 0.44 -23.86 15.79
C ASP A 93 0.86 -24.35 14.40
N HIS A 94 2.09 -24.84 14.29
CA HIS A 94 2.63 -25.34 13.04
C HIS A 94 2.01 -26.67 12.59
N ASP A 95 1.53 -27.50 13.53
CA ASP A 95 0.91 -28.78 13.22
C ASP A 95 -0.49 -28.58 12.65
N ALA A 96 -1.22 -27.59 13.19
CA ALA A 96 -2.54 -27.21 12.71
C ALA A 96 -2.51 -26.12 11.61
N GLN A 97 -1.35 -25.51 11.34
CA GLN A 97 -1.15 -24.40 10.40
C GLN A 97 -2.09 -23.21 10.65
N ILE A 98 -2.20 -22.78 11.91
CA ILE A 98 -3.07 -21.68 12.33
C ILE A 98 -2.34 -20.68 13.23
N LEU A 99 -2.78 -19.44 13.18
CA LEU A 99 -2.46 -18.40 14.17
C LEU A 99 -3.70 -18.14 15.03
N PHE A 100 -3.54 -18.01 16.35
CA PHE A 100 -4.67 -17.75 17.23
C PHE A 100 -4.32 -16.90 18.46
N TRP A 101 -5.35 -16.28 19.03
CA TRP A 101 -5.27 -15.51 20.27
C TRP A 101 -6.02 -16.25 21.39
N PRO A 102 -5.43 -16.44 22.58
CA PRO A 102 -6.09 -17.03 23.73
C PRO A 102 -7.29 -16.22 24.22
N LYS A 103 -7.29 -14.90 23.99
CA LYS A 103 -8.41 -14.04 24.35
C LYS A 103 -9.63 -14.43 23.51
N PRO A 104 -10.83 -14.56 24.11
CA PRO A 104 -12.05 -14.83 23.37
C PRO A 104 -12.35 -13.65 22.44
N VAL A 105 -11.93 -13.77 21.18
CA VAL A 105 -12.28 -12.83 20.12
C VAL A 105 -13.68 -13.18 19.63
N ARG A 106 -14.57 -12.19 19.54
CA ARG A 106 -15.91 -12.41 18.97
C ARG A 106 -15.75 -12.94 17.55
N SER A 107 -16.36 -14.09 17.25
CA SER A 107 -16.28 -14.78 15.95
C SER A 107 -16.63 -13.86 14.77
N ARG A 108 -17.51 -12.88 14.98
CA ARG A 108 -17.89 -11.89 13.97
C ARG A 108 -16.74 -10.95 13.55
N ALA A 109 -15.78 -10.67 14.44
CA ALA A 109 -14.62 -9.84 14.13
C ALA A 109 -13.61 -10.60 13.26
N LEU A 110 -13.31 -11.85 13.63
CA LEU A 110 -12.49 -12.81 12.86
C LEU A 110 -13.05 -13.09 11.45
N MET A 111 -14.37 -13.17 11.33
CA MET A 111 -15.05 -13.52 10.07
C MET A 111 -15.54 -12.31 9.27
N SER A 112 -15.18 -11.09 9.65
CA SER A 112 -15.66 -9.86 8.99
C SER A 112 -15.30 -9.79 7.50
N GLY A 113 -14.23 -10.48 7.09
CA GLY A 113 -13.80 -10.63 5.69
C GLY A 113 -14.31 -11.89 4.96
N VAL A 114 -14.98 -12.83 5.64
CA VAL A 114 -15.35 -14.14 5.10
C VAL A 114 -16.88 -14.24 4.94
N ARG A 115 -17.40 -14.18 3.70
CA ARG A 115 -18.85 -14.33 3.43
C ARG A 115 -19.21 -15.80 3.18
N GLY A 116 -20.25 -16.31 3.85
CA GLY A 116 -20.79 -17.66 3.64
C GLY A 116 -20.64 -18.62 4.82
N VAL A 117 -20.30 -18.14 6.01
CA VAL A 117 -20.17 -18.98 7.21
C VAL A 117 -21.55 -19.46 7.68
N THR A 118 -21.90 -20.69 7.33
CA THR A 118 -23.12 -21.37 7.78
C THR A 118 -22.85 -22.33 8.95
N GLU A 119 -21.60 -22.75 9.15
CA GLU A 119 -21.21 -23.76 10.15
C GLU A 119 -19.93 -23.37 10.91
N LYS A 120 -19.82 -23.83 12.16
CA LYS A 120 -18.66 -23.57 13.05
C LYS A 120 -17.34 -24.13 12.50
N GLY A 121 -17.39 -25.15 11.64
CA GLY A 121 -16.20 -25.74 11.00
C GLY A 121 -15.47 -24.80 10.05
N HIS A 122 -16.12 -23.77 9.52
CA HIS A 122 -15.47 -22.81 8.61
C HIS A 122 -14.51 -21.83 9.31
N ILE A 123 -14.55 -21.78 10.64
CA ILE A 123 -13.62 -20.96 11.43
C ILE A 123 -12.18 -21.46 11.25
N ARG A 124 -12.00 -22.78 11.07
CA ARG A 124 -10.69 -23.38 10.81
C ARG A 124 -10.04 -22.82 9.54
N TYR A 125 -10.77 -22.81 8.43
CA TYR A 125 -10.27 -22.26 7.16
C TYR A 125 -9.93 -20.76 7.24
N ALA A 126 -10.66 -19.99 8.07
CA ALA A 126 -10.36 -18.58 8.28
C ALA A 126 -9.03 -18.38 9.05
N LEU A 127 -8.72 -19.28 10.00
CA LEU A 127 -7.46 -19.25 10.75
C LEU A 127 -6.28 -19.74 9.90
N GLU A 128 -6.48 -20.79 9.10
CA GLU A 128 -5.49 -21.28 8.13
C GLU A 128 -5.17 -20.21 7.07
N ALA A 129 -6.20 -19.49 6.59
CA ALA A 129 -6.01 -18.38 5.66
C ALA A 129 -5.19 -17.23 6.26
N GLN A 130 -5.35 -16.90 7.54
CA GLN A 130 -4.52 -15.89 8.20
C GLN A 130 -3.06 -16.34 8.37
N TYR A 131 -2.83 -17.62 8.65
CA TYR A 131 -1.49 -18.20 8.70
C TYR A 131 -0.77 -18.03 7.34
N CYS A 132 -1.42 -18.40 6.24
CA CYS A 132 -0.84 -18.26 4.90
C CYS A 132 -0.68 -16.81 4.40
N ASP A 133 -1.54 -15.88 4.84
CA ASP A 133 -1.42 -14.46 4.47
C ASP A 133 -0.24 -13.80 5.20
N ASN A 134 -0.04 -14.14 6.48
CA ASN A 134 1.10 -13.65 7.28
C ASN A 134 2.44 -14.25 6.83
N GLU A 135 2.44 -15.45 6.25
CA GLU A 135 3.66 -16.05 5.67
C GLU A 135 4.05 -15.40 4.33
N LYS A 136 3.15 -14.65 3.68
CA LYS A 136 3.42 -13.92 2.44
C LYS A 136 3.75 -12.47 2.74
N GLU A 137 5.01 -12.18 3.01
CA GLU A 137 5.45 -10.79 3.16
C GLU A 137 5.34 -10.01 1.84
N ASP A 138 4.65 -8.86 1.87
CA ASP A 138 4.53 -7.92 0.76
C ASP A 138 5.94 -7.47 0.31
N THR A 139 6.44 -7.96 -0.82
CA THR A 139 7.72 -7.51 -1.37
C THR A 139 7.77 -5.97 -1.48
N ILE A 140 8.94 -5.38 -1.21
CA ILE A 140 9.15 -3.90 -1.26
C ILE A 140 8.66 -3.31 -2.59
N LEU A 141 8.80 -4.06 -3.69
CA LEU A 141 8.29 -3.71 -5.00
C LEU A 141 6.76 -3.49 -4.99
N LEU A 142 6.00 -4.40 -4.38
CA LEU A 142 4.54 -4.29 -4.24
C LEU A 142 4.15 -3.12 -3.35
N ARG A 143 4.92 -2.82 -2.30
CA ARG A 143 4.69 -1.64 -1.46
C ARG A 143 4.86 -0.34 -2.25
N ILE A 144 5.93 -0.22 -3.05
CA ILE A 144 6.17 0.93 -3.93
C ILE A 144 5.09 1.02 -5.01
N LEU A 145 4.75 -0.11 -5.66
CA LEU A 145 3.70 -0.14 -6.67
C LEU A 145 2.36 0.27 -6.10
N ASN A 146 2.01 -0.17 -4.89
CA ASN A 146 0.76 0.22 -4.23
C ASN A 146 0.69 1.74 -4.00
N VAL A 147 1.81 2.40 -3.70
CA VAL A 147 1.85 3.87 -3.60
C VAL A 147 1.71 4.51 -4.99
N VAL A 148 2.48 4.04 -5.97
CA VAL A 148 2.48 4.59 -7.35
C VAL A 148 1.15 4.39 -8.07
N LEU A 149 0.45 3.29 -7.79
CA LEU A 149 -0.85 2.94 -8.36
C LEU A 149 -2.04 3.39 -7.48
N PHE A 150 -1.80 4.29 -6.51
CA PHE A 150 -2.85 4.89 -5.66
C PHE A 150 -3.72 3.86 -4.92
N ASN A 151 -3.09 2.79 -4.41
CA ASN A 151 -3.74 1.68 -3.71
C ASN A 151 -4.80 0.91 -4.53
N SER A 152 -4.91 1.23 -5.83
CA SER A 152 -5.81 0.55 -6.77
C SER A 152 -5.54 -0.95 -6.90
N PRO A 153 -4.29 -1.46 -6.85
CA PRO A 153 -4.02 -2.90 -6.88
C PRO A 153 -4.66 -3.67 -5.74
N LYS A 154 -4.60 -3.14 -4.51
CA LYS A 154 -5.23 -3.79 -3.34
C LYS A 154 -6.74 -3.91 -3.54
N LEU A 155 -7.38 -2.83 -4.01
CA LEU A 155 -8.83 -2.81 -4.29
C LEU A 155 -9.23 -3.82 -5.39
N HIS A 156 -8.43 -3.91 -6.46
CA HIS A 156 -8.66 -4.88 -7.55
C HIS A 156 -8.40 -6.31 -7.09
N ARG A 157 -7.38 -6.55 -6.26
CA ARG A 157 -7.07 -7.87 -5.68
C ARG A 157 -8.19 -8.36 -4.77
N GLU A 158 -8.68 -7.51 -3.88
CA GLU A 158 -9.83 -7.84 -3.03
C GLU A 158 -11.09 -8.14 -3.85
N SER A 159 -11.33 -7.36 -4.89
CA SER A 159 -12.49 -7.55 -5.77
C SER A 159 -12.37 -8.85 -6.58
N LEU A 160 -11.16 -9.19 -7.02
CA LEU A 160 -10.85 -10.43 -7.72
C LEU A 160 -11.01 -11.64 -6.78
N ARG A 161 -10.49 -11.59 -5.55
CA ARG A 161 -10.60 -12.66 -4.55
C ARG A 161 -12.05 -12.98 -4.15
N LYS A 162 -12.96 -12.01 -4.26
CA LYS A 162 -14.40 -12.20 -4.01
C LYS A 162 -15.10 -13.04 -5.08
N VAL A 163 -14.51 -13.15 -6.26
CA VAL A 163 -15.11 -13.78 -7.45
C VAL A 163 -14.31 -15.01 -7.90
N TRP A 164 -13.05 -15.08 -7.50
CA TRP A 164 -12.09 -16.13 -7.80
C TRP A 164 -11.58 -16.79 -6.52
N VAL A 165 -12.01 -18.02 -6.27
CA VAL A 165 -11.58 -18.83 -5.11
C VAL A 165 -11.18 -20.22 -5.62
N ASP A 166 -9.99 -20.70 -5.25
CA ASP A 166 -9.49 -22.04 -5.54
C ASP A 166 -9.57 -22.46 -7.03
N GLU A 167 -9.12 -21.57 -7.94
CA GLU A 167 -9.16 -21.78 -9.41
C GLU A 167 -10.56 -22.01 -10.00
N THR A 168 -11.61 -21.84 -9.20
CA THR A 168 -13.00 -22.03 -9.61
C THR A 168 -13.74 -20.70 -9.72
N VAL A 169 -14.48 -20.56 -10.82
CA VAL A 169 -15.15 -19.31 -11.19
C VAL A 169 -16.65 -19.54 -11.27
N VAL A 170 -17.40 -18.88 -10.40
CA VAL A 170 -18.86 -18.89 -10.46
C VAL A 170 -19.33 -17.98 -11.59
N LYS A 171 -19.73 -18.57 -12.73
CA LYS A 171 -20.01 -17.86 -14.00
C LYS A 171 -20.90 -16.61 -13.87
N PRO A 172 -22.03 -16.61 -13.14
CA PRO A 172 -22.84 -15.39 -13.00
C PRO A 172 -22.14 -14.25 -12.26
N ARG A 173 -21.36 -14.57 -11.20
CA ARG A 173 -20.61 -13.57 -10.42
C ARG A 173 -19.45 -13.02 -11.23
N TRP A 174 -18.78 -13.89 -11.97
CA TRP A 174 -17.73 -13.52 -12.90
C TRP A 174 -18.22 -12.60 -14.00
N ASN A 175 -19.33 -12.94 -14.67
CA ASN A 175 -19.88 -12.08 -15.71
C ASN A 175 -20.20 -10.68 -15.17
N LYS A 176 -20.81 -10.60 -13.98
CA LYS A 176 -21.10 -9.31 -13.34
C LYS A 176 -19.83 -8.50 -13.04
N PHE A 177 -18.77 -9.15 -12.54
CA PHE A 177 -17.48 -8.51 -12.28
C PHE A 177 -16.82 -8.02 -13.58
N MET A 178 -16.82 -8.85 -14.62
CA MET A 178 -16.26 -8.50 -15.92
C MET A 178 -17.05 -7.41 -16.62
N ASP A 179 -18.38 -7.38 -16.49
CA ASP A 179 -19.21 -6.31 -17.03
C ASP A 179 -18.88 -4.96 -16.34
N GLN A 180 -18.62 -4.98 -15.02
CA GLN A 180 -18.15 -3.80 -14.29
C GLN A 180 -16.77 -3.35 -14.77
N LEU A 181 -15.77 -4.24 -14.79
CA LEU A 181 -14.41 -3.93 -15.25
C LEU A 181 -14.40 -3.43 -16.70
N ASN A 182 -15.17 -4.07 -17.58
CA ASN A 182 -15.28 -3.66 -18.97
C ASN A 182 -15.88 -2.24 -19.08
N SER A 183 -16.87 -1.90 -18.25
CA SER A 183 -17.41 -0.53 -18.19
C SER A 183 -16.36 0.47 -17.72
N GLU A 184 -15.55 0.12 -16.72
CA GLU A 184 -14.46 0.97 -16.22
C GLU A 184 -13.39 1.18 -17.30
N TRP A 185 -12.93 0.13 -17.97
CA TRP A 185 -11.93 0.27 -19.04
C TRP A 185 -12.43 1.02 -20.27
N ASN A 186 -13.70 0.88 -20.64
CA ASN A 186 -14.30 1.72 -21.68
C ASN A 186 -14.29 3.19 -21.25
N SER A 187 -14.54 3.48 -19.98
CA SER A 187 -14.45 4.84 -19.44
C SER A 187 -13.01 5.36 -19.51
N PHE A 188 -12.01 4.57 -19.11
CA PHE A 188 -10.59 4.95 -19.22
C PHE A 188 -10.16 5.19 -20.67
N THR A 189 -10.67 4.41 -21.61
CA THR A 189 -10.43 4.62 -23.05
C THR A 189 -10.91 6.01 -23.48
N VAL A 190 -12.15 6.36 -23.14
CA VAL A 190 -12.72 7.69 -23.45
C VAL A 190 -11.92 8.80 -22.79
N PHE A 191 -11.66 8.72 -21.48
CA PHE A 191 -10.91 9.74 -20.76
C PHE A 191 -9.49 9.91 -21.28
N SER A 192 -8.81 8.83 -21.65
CA SER A 192 -7.47 8.88 -22.24
C SER A 192 -7.48 9.59 -23.60
N THR A 193 -8.51 9.38 -24.43
CA THR A 193 -8.64 10.12 -25.70
C THR A 193 -8.89 11.61 -25.50
N VAL A 194 -9.68 11.99 -24.50
CA VAL A 194 -9.91 13.39 -24.13
C VAL A 194 -8.61 14.03 -23.64
N MET A 195 -7.85 13.31 -22.83
CA MET A 195 -6.54 13.74 -22.32
C MET A 195 -5.56 13.97 -23.48
N LEU A 196 -5.43 13.01 -24.40
CA LEU A 196 -4.59 13.15 -25.60
C LEU A 196 -5.00 14.35 -26.46
N ALA A 197 -6.30 14.58 -26.64
CA ALA A 197 -6.77 15.75 -27.38
C ALA A 197 -6.42 17.06 -26.65
N ALA A 198 -6.54 17.10 -25.33
CA ALA A 198 -6.15 18.26 -24.51
C ALA A 198 -4.64 18.51 -24.59
N ASP A 199 -3.81 17.47 -24.48
CA ASP A 199 -2.35 17.59 -24.57
C ASP A 199 -1.91 18.08 -25.96
N VAL A 200 -2.44 17.51 -27.03
CA VAL A 200 -2.13 17.92 -28.40
C VAL A 200 -2.58 19.36 -28.65
N SER A 201 -3.76 19.74 -28.16
CA SER A 201 -4.25 21.12 -28.26
C SER A 201 -3.38 22.10 -27.47
N PHE A 202 -2.89 21.68 -26.31
CA PHE A 202 -1.99 22.48 -25.48
C PHE A 202 -0.64 22.69 -26.16
N LEU A 203 -0.04 21.63 -26.72
CA LEU A 203 1.22 21.73 -27.46
C LEU A 203 1.11 22.58 -28.73
N ALA A 204 -0.09 22.70 -29.30
CA ALA A 204 -0.35 23.55 -30.46
C ALA A 204 -0.43 25.05 -30.13
N VAL A 205 -0.44 25.44 -28.84
CA VAL A 205 -0.45 26.86 -28.44
C VAL A 205 0.87 27.51 -28.89
N PRO A 206 0.83 28.61 -29.65
CA PRO A 206 2.02 29.29 -30.13
C PRO A 206 2.93 29.73 -28.98
N GLY A 207 4.24 29.44 -29.09
CA GLY A 207 5.25 29.81 -28.10
C GLY A 207 5.60 28.72 -27.09
N ILE A 208 4.85 27.61 -27.04
CA ILE A 208 5.14 26.49 -26.13
C ILE A 208 6.20 25.54 -26.72
N ASP A 209 6.14 25.24 -28.01
CA ASP A 209 7.12 24.37 -28.69
C ASP A 209 7.78 25.09 -29.87
N ASP A 210 8.78 25.93 -29.57
CA ASP A 210 9.53 26.66 -30.59
C ASP A 210 10.70 25.82 -31.14
N ALA A 211 10.59 25.39 -32.40
CA ALA A 211 11.56 24.56 -33.09
C ALA A 211 12.96 25.21 -33.25
N THR A 212 13.05 26.52 -33.00
CA THR A 212 14.29 27.28 -33.10
C THR A 212 15.18 27.19 -31.87
N THR A 213 14.66 26.68 -30.75
CA THR A 213 15.42 26.52 -29.49
C THR A 213 15.85 25.07 -29.26
N PRO A 214 17.14 24.80 -28.98
CA PRO A 214 17.64 23.44 -28.74
C PRO A 214 17.20 22.87 -27.38
N ILE A 215 16.79 23.73 -26.44
CA ILE A 215 16.32 23.33 -25.11
C ILE A 215 14.80 23.48 -25.07
N LYS A 216 14.10 22.36 -24.89
CA LYS A 216 12.63 22.34 -24.75
C LYS A 216 12.21 23.00 -23.43
N SER A 217 11.10 23.75 -23.46
CA SER A 217 10.51 24.33 -22.25
C SER A 217 10.14 23.24 -21.24
N ALA A 218 10.23 23.55 -19.95
CA ALA A 218 9.80 22.67 -18.88
C ALA A 218 8.31 22.27 -19.05
N THR A 219 7.50 23.21 -19.53
CA THR A 219 6.08 22.99 -19.87
C THR A 219 5.92 21.86 -20.89
N THR A 220 6.68 21.90 -21.99
CA THR A 220 6.64 20.91 -23.07
C THR A 220 7.02 19.51 -22.59
N ILE A 221 8.07 19.39 -21.78
CA ILE A 221 8.53 18.10 -21.24
C ILE A 221 7.45 17.47 -20.36
N VAL A 222 6.82 18.26 -19.49
CA VAL A 222 5.77 17.78 -18.59
C VAL A 222 4.51 17.35 -19.38
N ILE A 223 4.14 18.08 -20.43
CA ILE A 223 3.03 17.67 -21.29
C ILE A 223 3.37 16.40 -22.09
N TYR A 224 4.61 16.19 -22.53
CA TYR A 224 5.01 14.90 -23.10
C TYR A 224 4.86 13.75 -22.11
N MET A 225 5.23 13.93 -20.84
CA MET A 225 4.97 12.91 -19.81
C MET A 225 3.48 12.61 -19.66
N SER A 226 2.62 13.64 -19.72
CA SER A 226 1.16 13.46 -19.73
C SER A 226 0.68 12.64 -20.94
N THR A 227 1.13 13.00 -22.16
CA THR A 227 0.74 12.31 -23.39
C THR A 227 1.14 10.83 -23.38
N LEU A 228 2.33 10.50 -22.88
CA LEU A 228 2.81 9.12 -22.80
C LEU A 228 2.01 8.30 -21.79
N CYS A 229 1.67 8.90 -20.64
CA CYS A 229 0.79 8.28 -19.66
C CYS A 229 -0.63 8.05 -20.22
N ALA A 230 -1.22 9.04 -20.90
CA ALA A 230 -2.54 8.91 -21.52
C ALA A 230 -2.54 7.88 -22.66
N LEU A 231 -1.50 7.85 -23.50
CA LEU A 231 -1.33 6.83 -24.54
C LEU A 231 -1.18 5.43 -23.95
N GLY A 232 -0.38 5.29 -22.89
CA GLY A 232 -0.23 4.03 -22.17
C GLY A 232 -1.57 3.53 -21.63
N SER A 233 -2.32 4.41 -20.95
CA SER A 233 -3.66 4.07 -20.43
C SER A 233 -4.60 3.62 -21.56
N LEU A 234 -4.62 4.34 -22.69
CA LEU A 234 -5.43 4.02 -23.86
C LEU A 234 -5.09 2.65 -24.46
N VAL A 235 -3.81 2.37 -24.67
CA VAL A 235 -3.36 1.08 -25.26
C VAL A 235 -3.74 -0.07 -24.35
N ILE A 236 -3.48 0.05 -23.04
CA ILE A 236 -3.78 -1.02 -22.09
C ILE A 236 -5.29 -1.23 -21.96
N SER A 237 -6.08 -0.15 -21.86
CA SER A 237 -7.55 -0.27 -21.76
C SER A 237 -8.16 -0.92 -23.00
N LEU A 238 -7.70 -0.59 -24.20
CA LEU A 238 -8.16 -1.19 -25.45
C LEU A 238 -7.79 -2.68 -25.55
N VAL A 239 -6.56 -3.03 -25.17
CA VAL A 239 -6.11 -4.44 -25.15
C VAL A 239 -6.97 -5.25 -24.17
N LEU A 240 -7.23 -4.73 -22.96
CA LEU A 240 -8.03 -5.41 -21.95
C LEU A 240 -9.49 -5.58 -22.39
N VAL A 241 -10.13 -4.55 -22.94
CA VAL A 241 -11.49 -4.63 -23.52
C VAL A 241 -11.54 -5.66 -24.66
N GLY A 242 -10.53 -5.67 -25.54
CA GLY A 242 -10.44 -6.62 -26.64
C GLY A 242 -10.33 -8.07 -26.14
N GLN A 243 -9.43 -8.33 -25.19
CA GLN A 243 -9.26 -9.65 -24.60
C GLN A 243 -10.51 -10.14 -23.88
N VAL A 244 -11.18 -9.28 -23.11
CA VAL A 244 -12.37 -9.65 -22.35
C VAL A 244 -13.58 -9.90 -23.24
N ASN A 245 -13.79 -9.08 -24.28
CA ASN A 245 -14.86 -9.33 -25.25
C ASN A 245 -14.69 -10.67 -25.98
N ASN A 246 -13.45 -11.06 -26.28
CA ASN A 246 -13.14 -12.37 -26.85
C ASN A 246 -13.39 -13.50 -25.83
N ASN A 247 -12.95 -13.32 -24.59
CA ASN A 247 -13.12 -14.30 -23.51
C ASN A 247 -14.57 -14.47 -23.07
N ARG A 248 -15.44 -13.46 -23.25
CA ARG A 248 -16.88 -13.53 -22.94
C ARG A 248 -17.64 -14.59 -23.76
N ARG A 249 -17.10 -14.97 -24.92
CA ARG A 249 -17.62 -16.06 -25.77
C ARG A 249 -17.10 -17.45 -25.36
N SER A 250 -16.20 -17.53 -24.39
CA SER A 250 -15.52 -18.75 -23.99
C SER A 250 -16.25 -19.50 -22.86
N SER A 251 -16.06 -20.82 -22.81
CA SER A 251 -16.49 -21.65 -21.68
C SER A 251 -15.82 -21.20 -20.37
N PRO A 252 -16.48 -21.26 -19.19
CA PRO A 252 -15.89 -20.92 -17.90
C PRO A 252 -14.52 -21.57 -17.64
N GLY A 253 -14.32 -22.82 -18.09
CA GLY A 253 -13.05 -23.52 -17.94
C GLY A 253 -11.90 -22.94 -18.78
N LYS A 254 -12.20 -22.26 -19.90
CA LYS A 254 -11.17 -21.55 -20.68
C LYS A 254 -10.77 -20.23 -20.00
N VAL A 255 -11.70 -19.58 -19.32
CA VAL A 255 -11.44 -18.36 -18.55
C VAL A 255 -10.65 -18.69 -17.28
N ALA A 256 -11.03 -19.77 -16.58
CA ALA A 256 -10.27 -20.38 -15.48
C ALA A 256 -8.79 -20.53 -15.86
N LYS A 257 -8.54 -21.30 -16.93
CA LYS A 257 -7.20 -21.59 -17.45
C LYS A 257 -6.43 -20.33 -17.89
N PHE A 258 -7.09 -19.36 -18.52
CA PHE A 258 -6.43 -18.12 -18.96
C PHE A 258 -5.91 -17.30 -17.77
N MET A 259 -6.72 -17.14 -16.73
CA MET A 259 -6.32 -16.39 -15.55
C MET A 259 -5.29 -17.14 -14.71
N THR A 260 -5.35 -18.47 -14.64
CA THR A 260 -4.29 -19.29 -14.00
C THR A 260 -2.95 -19.11 -14.72
N VAL A 261 -2.96 -19.03 -16.06
CA VAL A 261 -1.75 -18.73 -16.84
C VAL A 261 -1.29 -17.28 -16.61
N MET A 262 -2.22 -16.33 -16.49
CA MET A 262 -1.90 -14.94 -16.20
C MET A 262 -1.31 -14.75 -14.79
N SER A 263 -1.81 -15.48 -13.79
CA SER A 263 -1.31 -15.47 -12.41
C SER A 263 0.04 -16.18 -12.25
N GLN A 264 0.44 -17.03 -13.19
CA GLN A 264 1.75 -17.69 -13.19
C GLN A 264 2.86 -16.83 -13.84
N SER A 265 2.53 -15.65 -14.36
CA SER A 265 3.52 -14.69 -14.87
C SER A 265 4.29 -14.03 -13.71
N MET A 266 5.42 -13.38 -14.02
CA MET A 266 6.50 -12.81 -13.17
C MET A 266 6.18 -12.24 -11.76
N LEU A 267 4.92 -11.99 -11.39
CA LEU A 267 4.48 -11.40 -10.12
C LEU A 267 3.26 -12.14 -9.53
N ASP A 268 3.26 -13.48 -9.54
CA ASP A 268 2.25 -14.36 -8.89
C ASP A 268 0.77 -13.89 -9.09
N THR A 269 -0.16 -14.37 -8.26
CA THR A 269 -1.59 -13.97 -8.25
C THR A 269 -1.87 -12.45 -8.21
N GLU A 270 -0.87 -11.63 -7.91
CA GLU A 270 -0.96 -10.17 -7.79
C GLU A 270 -0.85 -9.46 -9.14
N SER A 271 -0.19 -10.08 -10.12
CA SER A 271 0.00 -9.54 -11.47
C SER A 271 -1.31 -9.21 -12.16
N VAL A 272 -2.37 -9.99 -11.92
CA VAL A 272 -3.69 -9.77 -12.52
C VAL A 272 -4.35 -8.49 -11.98
N ALA A 273 -4.26 -8.25 -10.67
CA ALA A 273 -4.78 -7.04 -10.04
C ALA A 273 -3.98 -5.79 -10.46
N LEU A 274 -2.67 -5.96 -10.63
CA LEU A 274 -1.78 -4.92 -11.17
C LEU A 274 -2.11 -4.56 -12.61
N MET A 275 -2.33 -5.56 -13.45
CA MET A 275 -2.68 -5.35 -14.86
C MET A 275 -4.00 -4.59 -15.00
N HIS A 276 -4.99 -4.86 -14.14
CA HIS A 276 -6.29 -4.19 -14.18
C HIS A 276 -6.28 -2.76 -13.60
N SER A 277 -5.38 -2.45 -12.68
CA SER A 277 -5.24 -1.11 -12.09
C SER A 277 -4.35 -0.16 -12.91
N LEU A 278 -3.58 -0.69 -13.87
CA LEU A 278 -2.62 0.06 -14.67
C LEU A 278 -3.24 1.17 -15.55
N PRO A 279 -4.35 0.95 -16.29
CA PRO A 279 -4.99 2.02 -17.08
C PRO A 279 -5.43 3.18 -16.21
N PHE A 280 -6.00 2.88 -15.04
CA PHE A 280 -6.42 3.88 -14.08
C PHE A 280 -5.23 4.72 -13.61
N ALA A 281 -4.17 4.09 -13.09
CA ALA A 281 -3.04 4.84 -12.55
C ALA A 281 -2.32 5.69 -13.59
N LEU A 282 -2.12 5.15 -14.81
CA LEU A 282 -1.52 5.93 -15.90
C LEU A 282 -2.39 7.12 -16.28
N LEU A 283 -3.72 6.99 -16.28
CA LEU A 283 -4.62 8.11 -16.54
C LEU A 283 -4.52 9.18 -15.44
N ILE A 284 -4.48 8.77 -14.16
CA ILE A 284 -4.28 9.71 -13.04
C ILE A 284 -2.94 10.44 -13.16
N TRP A 285 -1.85 9.72 -13.43
CA TRP A 285 -0.54 10.34 -13.65
C TRP A 285 -0.54 11.30 -14.84
N GLY A 286 -1.22 10.94 -15.93
CA GLY A 286 -1.44 11.82 -17.08
C GLY A 286 -2.10 13.15 -16.67
N MET A 287 -3.21 13.07 -15.93
CA MET A 287 -3.91 14.26 -15.44
C MET A 287 -3.06 15.10 -14.47
N ILE A 288 -2.25 14.47 -13.61
CA ILE A 288 -1.32 15.17 -12.70
C ILE A 288 -0.26 15.93 -13.49
N PHE A 289 0.40 15.28 -14.46
CA PHE A 289 1.39 15.94 -15.28
C PHE A 289 0.79 17.09 -16.08
N PHE A 290 -0.40 16.91 -16.67
CA PHE A 290 -1.08 18.00 -17.36
C PHE A 290 -1.36 19.19 -16.44
N ALA A 291 -1.86 18.93 -15.23
CA ALA A 291 -2.09 19.98 -14.24
C ALA A 291 -0.79 20.71 -13.88
N ILE A 292 0.33 20.01 -13.73
CA ILE A 292 1.66 20.61 -13.49
C ILE A 292 2.08 21.46 -14.70
N GLY A 293 1.93 20.97 -15.93
CA GLY A 293 2.26 21.73 -17.15
C GLY A 293 1.45 23.02 -17.25
N LEU A 294 0.13 22.93 -16.98
CA LEU A 294 -0.76 24.09 -16.93
C LEU A 294 -0.35 25.06 -15.81
N SER A 295 0.07 24.57 -14.65
CA SER A 295 0.57 25.42 -13.57
C SER A 295 1.85 26.16 -13.94
N ILE A 296 2.80 25.49 -14.60
CA ILE A 296 4.04 26.14 -15.05
C ILE A 296 3.69 27.28 -16.01
N LEU A 297 2.80 27.04 -16.97
CA LEU A 297 2.31 28.07 -17.89
C LEU A 297 1.68 29.26 -17.13
N ILE A 298 0.74 28.99 -16.21
CA ILE A 298 0.00 30.03 -15.45
C ILE A 298 0.90 30.83 -14.49
N PHE A 299 1.93 30.23 -13.89
CA PHE A 299 2.71 30.90 -12.85
C PHE A 299 4.09 31.36 -13.30
N SER A 300 4.64 30.78 -14.37
CA SER A 300 6.02 31.07 -14.83
C SER A 300 6.04 31.88 -16.11
N GLU A 301 5.11 31.64 -17.04
CA GLU A 301 5.12 32.28 -18.36
C GLU A 301 4.19 33.52 -18.43
N THR A 302 3.20 33.63 -17.53
CA THR A 302 2.34 34.82 -17.44
C THR A 302 2.99 35.95 -16.63
N ALA A 303 3.31 37.05 -17.32
CA ALA A 303 3.93 38.24 -16.72
C ALA A 303 2.93 39.22 -16.06
N ASP A 304 1.63 39.03 -16.25
CA ASP A 304 0.60 39.93 -15.69
C ASP A 304 0.30 39.60 -14.22
N VAL A 305 0.71 40.52 -13.34
CA VAL A 305 0.51 40.42 -11.88
C VAL A 305 -0.97 40.43 -11.51
N ALA A 306 -1.83 41.13 -12.26
CA ALA A 306 -3.27 41.16 -11.98
C ALA A 306 -3.93 39.80 -12.25
N ALA A 307 -3.54 39.13 -13.34
CA ALA A 307 -3.99 37.77 -13.65
C ALA A 307 -3.52 36.75 -12.59
N LEU A 308 -2.28 36.87 -12.11
CA LEU A 308 -1.73 35.98 -11.07
C LEU A 308 -2.49 36.08 -9.74
N ILE A 309 -2.86 37.30 -9.32
CA ILE A 309 -3.62 37.53 -8.08
C ILE A 309 -5.01 36.87 -8.14
N GLY A 310 -5.64 36.83 -9.33
CA GLY A 310 -6.92 36.16 -9.53
C GLY A 310 -6.82 34.63 -9.65
N LEU A 311 -5.85 34.13 -10.42
CA LEU A 311 -5.73 32.70 -10.75
C LEU A 311 -5.15 31.85 -9.62
N ALA A 312 -4.21 32.38 -8.83
CA ALA A 312 -3.57 31.66 -7.72
C ALA A 312 -4.55 31.11 -6.67
N PRO A 313 -5.50 31.89 -6.12
CA PRO A 313 -6.46 31.38 -5.13
C PRO A 313 -7.41 30.35 -5.74
N ILE A 314 -7.88 30.56 -6.97
CA ILE A 314 -8.74 29.61 -7.67
C ILE A 314 -8.03 28.27 -7.86
N TRP A 315 -6.78 28.30 -8.34
CA TRP A 315 -5.97 27.10 -8.53
C TRP A 315 -5.73 26.36 -7.20
N THR A 316 -5.45 27.10 -6.12
CA THR A 316 -5.26 26.53 -4.78
C THR A 316 -6.54 25.84 -4.28
N ILE A 317 -7.70 26.46 -4.48
CA ILE A 317 -9.00 25.88 -4.11
C ILE A 317 -9.24 24.59 -4.91
N VAL A 318 -8.99 24.60 -6.22
CA VAL A 318 -9.17 23.42 -7.07
C VAL A 318 -8.26 22.27 -6.62
N VAL A 319 -6.98 22.53 -6.32
CA VAL A 319 -6.05 21.50 -5.83
C VAL A 319 -6.49 20.95 -4.47
N LEU A 320 -6.94 21.82 -3.56
CA LEU A 320 -7.39 21.41 -2.24
C LEU A 320 -8.64 20.54 -2.32
N LEU A 321 -9.63 20.95 -3.13
CA LEU A 321 -10.88 20.21 -3.31
C LEU A 321 -10.68 18.87 -4.02
N THR A 322 -9.73 18.79 -4.95
CA THR A 322 -9.45 17.56 -5.71
C THR A 322 -8.57 16.55 -4.94
N THR A 323 -7.65 17.03 -4.11
CA THR A 323 -6.76 16.15 -3.31
C THR A 323 -7.40 15.67 -2.01
N TRP A 324 -8.35 16.42 -1.44
CA TRP A 324 -9.02 16.07 -0.19
C TRP A 324 -9.65 14.66 -0.18
N PRO A 325 -10.46 14.25 -1.16
CA PRO A 325 -11.08 12.92 -1.14
C PRO A 325 -10.06 11.78 -1.17
N VAL A 326 -8.94 11.99 -1.86
CA VAL A 326 -7.84 11.02 -1.97
C VAL A 326 -7.11 10.87 -0.64
N LEU A 327 -6.86 11.98 0.06
CA LEU A 327 -6.24 11.97 1.39
C LEU A 327 -7.16 11.34 2.43
N ALA A 328 -8.46 11.67 2.40
CA ALA A 328 -9.47 11.13 3.30
C ALA A 328 -9.65 9.62 3.14
N ALA A 329 -9.60 9.10 1.90
CA ALA A 329 -9.72 7.67 1.63
C ALA A 329 -8.51 6.86 2.10
N ASN A 330 -7.33 7.48 2.20
CA ASN A 330 -6.06 6.81 2.53
C ASN A 330 -5.61 6.97 4.00
N ASN A 331 -6.46 7.49 4.90
CA ASN A 331 -6.16 7.76 6.32
C ASN A 331 -4.87 8.59 6.55
N LEU A 332 -4.42 9.34 5.54
CA LEU A 332 -3.29 10.26 5.69
C LEU A 332 -3.79 11.49 6.46
N HIS A 333 -3.34 11.64 7.69
CA HIS A 333 -3.69 12.78 8.53
C HIS A 333 -3.44 14.09 7.78
N ILE A 334 -4.52 14.80 7.45
CA ILE A 334 -4.52 16.11 6.78
C ILE A 334 -3.59 17.10 7.50
N SER A 335 -3.38 16.95 8.80
CA SER A 335 -2.47 17.78 9.59
C SER A 335 -1.00 17.66 9.17
N ALA A 336 -0.53 16.48 8.76
CA ALA A 336 0.85 16.28 8.33
C ALA A 336 1.10 16.89 6.94
N VAL A 337 0.16 16.66 6.01
CA VAL A 337 0.22 17.21 4.65
C VAL A 337 0.01 18.74 4.66
N ALA A 338 -0.95 19.24 5.43
CA ALA A 338 -1.18 20.67 5.60
C ALA A 338 0.02 21.38 6.23
N LYS A 339 0.72 20.73 7.17
CA LYS A 339 1.96 21.27 7.76
C LYS A 339 3.09 21.35 6.73
N ALA A 340 3.29 20.30 5.93
CA ALA A 340 4.29 20.30 4.86
C ALA A 340 4.00 21.36 3.78
N ILE A 341 2.74 21.51 3.39
CA ILE A 341 2.31 22.55 2.42
C ILE A 341 2.49 23.96 3.01
N ALA A 342 2.14 24.16 4.28
CA ALA A 342 2.34 25.45 4.96
C ALA A 342 3.82 25.81 5.10
N GLU A 343 4.68 24.84 5.40
CA GLU A 343 6.14 25.03 5.46
C GLU A 343 6.73 25.35 4.08
N ALA A 344 6.27 24.67 3.02
CA ALA A 344 6.69 24.94 1.65
C ALA A 344 6.24 26.34 1.17
N ALA A 345 5.01 26.74 1.47
CA ALA A 345 4.49 28.07 1.16
C ALA A 345 5.25 29.17 1.92
N ALA A 346 5.55 28.96 3.21
CA ALA A 346 6.33 29.89 4.01
C ALA A 346 7.78 30.06 3.51
N LYS A 347 8.39 28.96 3.03
CA LYS A 347 9.74 28.98 2.44
C LYS A 347 9.76 29.71 1.10
N SER A 348 8.77 29.45 0.25
CA SER A 348 8.60 30.14 -1.04
C SER A 348 8.41 31.65 -0.82
N TRP A 349 7.49 32.06 0.06
CA TRP A 349 7.24 33.47 0.39
C TRP A 349 8.48 34.21 0.90
N LYS A 350 9.29 33.57 1.75
CA LYS A 350 10.55 34.14 2.26
C LYS A 350 11.56 34.40 1.14
N GLU A 351 11.68 33.50 0.17
CA GLU A 351 12.60 33.67 -0.95
C GLU A 351 12.12 34.72 -1.96
N THR A 352 10.80 34.81 -2.19
CA THR A 352 10.21 35.89 -3.00
C THR A 352 10.46 37.27 -2.36
N MET A 353 10.29 37.39 -1.04
CA MET A 353 10.56 38.63 -0.31
C MET A 353 12.03 39.03 -0.34
N LYS A 354 12.96 38.06 -0.22
CA LYS A 354 14.40 38.33 -0.36
C LYS A 354 14.76 38.85 -1.75
N ARG A 355 14.19 38.29 -2.81
CA ARG A 355 14.40 38.75 -4.20
C ARG A 355 13.89 40.19 -4.40
N ILE A 356 12.74 40.53 -3.84
CA ILE A 356 12.17 41.90 -3.91
C ILE A 356 13.04 42.92 -3.16
N VAL A 357 13.62 42.54 -2.02
CA VAL A 357 14.51 43.41 -1.24
C VAL A 357 15.86 43.65 -1.93
N ILE A 358 16.37 42.65 -2.66
CA ILE A 358 17.65 42.76 -3.40
C ILE A 358 17.51 43.65 -4.65
N ILE A 359 16.35 43.69 -5.30
CA ILE A 359 16.10 44.54 -6.49
C ILE A 359 15.91 46.03 -6.12
N ARG A 360 15.65 46.35 -4.84
CA ARG A 360 15.48 47.72 -4.33
C ARG A 360 16.75 48.35 -3.72
N ARG A 361 17.89 47.68 -3.78
CA ARG A 361 19.22 48.22 -3.47
C ARG A 361 20.03 48.33 -4.75
#